data_AF-A0A7C1XPB8-F1
#
_entry.id   AF-A0A7C1XPB8-F1
#
_cell.length_a   1.000
_cell.length_b   1.000
_cell.length_c   1.000
_cell.angle_alpha   90.00
_cell.angle_beta   90.00
_cell.angle_gamma   90.00
#
_symmetry.space_group_name_H-M   'P 1'
#
loop_
_entity.id
_entity.type
_entity.pdbx_description
1 polymer ?
#
loop_
_entity_poly.entity_id
_entity_poly.type
_entity_poly.pdbx_seq_one_letter_code
_entity_poly.pdbx_strand_id
1 'polypeptide(L)' 'MKAKIHVTLKSGVLDPQGKAIQHALAALGFDGVKDAR' A
#
# COMPACT_ATOMS: atom_id res chain seq x y z
N MET A 1 29.47 -0.47 8.01
CA MET A 1 28.60 0.06 6.93
C MET A 1 27.20 -0.54 7.12
N LYS A 2 26.11 0.25 7.13
CA LYS A 2 24.73 -0.27 7.27
C LYS A 2 23.96 -0.02 5.97
N ALA A 3 23.50 -1.09 5.32
CA ALA A 3 22.65 -1.01 4.14
C ALA A 3 21.18 -0.86 4.55
N LYS A 4 20.42 -0.05 3.81
CA LYS A 4 18.96 -0.01 3.89
C LYS A 4 18.40 -0.79 2.72
N ILE A 5 17.51 -1.74 3.00
CA ILE A 5 16.93 -2.64 2.01
C ILE A 5 15.44 -2.34 1.95
N HIS A 6 14.94 -1.99 0.78
CA HIS A 6 13.51 -1.84 0.51
C HIS A 6 13.04 -3.05 -0.29
N VAL A 7 12.00 -3.71 0.20
CA VAL A 7 11.39 -4.86 -0.45
C VAL A 7 9.98 -4.48 -0.84
N THR A 8 9.66 -4.63 -2.12
CA THR A 8 8.35 -4.31 -2.68
C THR A 8 7.86 -5.48 -3.53
N LEU A 9 6.55 -5.56 -3.72
CA LEU A 9 5.95 -6.53 -4.62
C LEU A 9 6.34 -6.23 -6.08
N LYS A 10 6.36 -7.28 -6.91
CA LYS A 10 6.57 -7.12 -8.36
C LYS A 10 5.34 -6.50 -9.01
N SER A 11 5.53 -5.84 -10.15
CA SER A 11 4.44 -5.31 -10.96
C SER A 11 3.45 -6.42 -11.33
N GLY A 12 2.16 -6.18 -11.10
CA GLY A 12 1.09 -7.16 -11.40
C GLY A 12 0.82 -8.17 -10.29
N VAL A 13 1.61 -8.18 -9.20
CA VAL A 13 1.26 -8.95 -8.00
C VAL A 13 0.15 -8.20 -7.26
N LEU A 14 -0.95 -8.90 -7.00
CA LEU A 14 -2.04 -8.34 -6.21
C LEU A 14 -1.58 -8.13 -4.78
N ASP A 15 -1.73 -6.91 -4.27
CA ASP A 15 -1.51 -6.58 -2.87
C ASP A 15 -2.85 -6.51 -2.11
N PRO A 16 -3.27 -7.59 -1.42
CA PRO A 16 -4.47 -7.55 -0.59
C PRO A 16 -4.30 -6.63 0.63
N GLN A 17 -3.07 -6.38 1.09
CA GLN A 17 -2.82 -5.53 2.25
C GLN A 17 -3.00 -4.05 1.86
N GLY A 18 -2.41 -3.62 0.76
CA GLY A 18 -2.62 -2.28 0.19
C GLY A 18 -4.11 -1.95 -0.01
N LYS A 19 -4.90 -2.91 -0.52
CA LYS A 19 -6.36 -2.76 -0.65
C LYS A 19 -7.07 -2.62 0.70
N ALA A 20 -6.70 -3.43 1.70
CA ALA A 20 -7.31 -3.33 3.03
C ALA A 20 -7.06 -1.95 3.66
N ILE A 21 -5.84 -1.43 3.51
CA ILE A 21 -5.48 -0.08 3.99
C ILE A 21 -6.27 0.98 3.22
N GLN A 22 -6.39 0.86 1.90
CA GLN A 22 -7.21 1.77 1.08
C GLN A 22 -8.66 1.82 1.57
N HIS A 23 -9.27 0.66 1.85
CA HIS A 23 -10.63 0.60 2.39
C HIS A 23 -10.75 1.26 3.76
N ALA A 24 -9.77 1.05 4.65
CA ALA A 24 -9.75 1.71 5.95
C ALA A 24 -9.62 3.23 5.83
N LEU A 25 -8.77 3.71 4.90
CA LEU A 25 -8.60 5.15 4.65
C LEU A 25 -9.88 5.79 4.08
N ALA A 26 -10.57 5.10 3.17
CA ALA A 26 -11.87 5.56 2.68
C ALA A 26 -12.91 5.67 3.82
N ALA A 27 -12.95 4.67 4.72
CA ALA A 27 -13.84 4.70 5.89
C ALA A 27 -13.52 5.86 6.86
N LEU A 28 -12.28 6.36 6.86
CA LEU A 28 -11.84 7.51 7.65
C LEU A 28 -12.03 8.86 6.93
N GLY A 29 -12.63 8.87 5.73
CA GLY A 29 -12.91 10.09 4.96
C GLY A 29 -11.79 10.53 4.01
N PHE A 30 -10.80 9.67 3.74
CA PHE A 30 -9.71 9.95 2.80
C PHE A 30 -10.01 9.41 1.39
N ASP A 31 -11.09 9.89 0.76
CA ASP A 31 -11.56 9.41 -0.54
C ASP A 31 -10.61 9.67 -1.72
N GLY A 32 -9.60 10.52 -1.53
CA GLY A 32 -8.57 10.83 -2.53
C GLY A 32 -7.47 9.77 -2.69
N VAL A 33 -7.41 8.79 -1.79
CA VAL A 33 -6.34 7.78 -1.79
C VAL A 33 -6.66 6.65 -2.77
N LYS A 34 -5.93 6.62 -3.88
CA LYS A 34 -6.15 5.67 -4.99
C LYS A 34 -5.43 4.34 -4.81
N ASP A 35 -4.37 4.32 -3.99
CA ASP A 35 -3.51 3.14 -3.80
C ASP A 35 -2.64 3.30 -2.54
N ALA A 36 -2.29 2.20 -1.89
CA ALA A 36 -1.39 2.15 -0.73
C ALA A 36 -0.37 1.02 -0.92
N ARG A 37 0.93 1.33 -0.86
CA ARG A 37 2.05 0.39 -1.06
C ARG A 37 3.24 0.71 -0.18
#